data_AF-A0A952FHX2-F1
#
_entry.id   AF-A0A952FHX2-F1
#
_cell.length_a   1.000
_cell.length_b   1.000
_cell.length_c   1.000
_cell.angle_alpha   90.00
_cell.angle_beta   90.00
_cell.angle_gamma   90.00
#
_symmetry.space_group_name_H-M   'P 1'
#
loop_
_entity.id
_entity.type
_entity.pdbx_description
1 polymer ?
#
loop_
_entity_poly.entity_id
_entity_poly.type
_entity_poly.pdbx_seq_one_letter_code
_entity_poly.pdbx_strand_id
1 'polypeptide(L)'
;MKPLALDHFPQPDSNDRDSVEAALDALWDAYDESTANDAYDAFLWAVGNNHAGTYYPVVLGVLPEIEQILMNGKAWAQRAAMESLIDLGGSFAPAEGYDTYLGASVKETLLASLHSMRPRIALLANGADACAKSAIELLELIDDQTP
;
A
#
# COMPACT_ATOMS: atom_id res chain seq x y z
N MET A 1 -4.62 5.17 16.03
CA MET A 1 -4.48 3.76 15.61
C MET A 1 -4.16 2.85 16.79
N LYS A 2 -4.42 1.54 16.70
CA LYS A 2 -3.79 0.55 17.59
C LYS A 2 -2.35 0.32 17.11
N PRO A 3 -1.38 0.05 18.00
CA PRO A 3 -0.01 -0.26 17.56
C PRO A 3 -0.01 -1.46 16.63
N LEU A 4 0.64 -1.33 15.47
CA LEU A 4 0.79 -2.44 14.53
C LEU A 4 1.85 -3.40 15.07
N ALA A 5 1.61 -4.70 14.92
CA ALA A 5 2.57 -5.74 15.31
C ALA A 5 3.59 -5.96 14.18
N LEU A 6 4.42 -4.96 13.90
CA LEU A 6 5.38 -4.98 12.79
C LEU A 6 6.72 -5.64 13.12
N ASP A 7 6.99 -5.88 14.41
CA ASP A 7 8.31 -6.28 14.93
C ASP A 7 8.84 -7.61 14.35
N HIS A 8 7.99 -8.41 13.71
CA HIS A 8 8.36 -9.68 13.08
C HIS A 8 8.61 -9.59 11.58
N PHE A 9 8.24 -8.48 10.94
CA PHE A 9 8.43 -8.30 9.51
C PHE A 9 9.80 -7.69 9.23
N PRO A 10 10.60 -8.28 8.33
CA PRO A 10 11.80 -7.61 7.82
C PRO A 10 11.47 -6.26 7.18
N GLN A 11 12.34 -5.29 7.44
CA GLN A 11 12.22 -3.88 7.03
C GLN A 11 13.51 -3.44 6.33
N PRO A 12 13.47 -2.34 5.55
CA PRO A 12 14.70 -1.69 5.07
C PRO A 12 15.58 -1.23 6.24
N ASP A 13 16.91 -1.37 6.12
CA ASP A 13 17.85 -0.91 7.16
C ASP A 13 17.79 0.61 7.41
N SER A 14 17.27 1.37 6.44
CA SER A 14 17.08 2.81 6.54
C SER A 14 15.85 3.23 7.35
N ASN A 15 14.99 2.28 7.71
CA ASN A 15 13.69 2.53 8.31
C ASN A 15 13.54 1.82 9.64
N ASP A 16 12.65 2.34 10.46
CA ASP A 16 12.23 1.73 11.71
C ASP A 16 10.70 1.69 11.81
N ARG A 17 10.21 1.04 12.86
CA ARG A 17 8.78 0.96 13.14
C ARG A 17 8.09 2.32 13.17
N ASP A 18 8.73 3.32 13.78
CA ASP A 18 8.16 4.65 13.96
C ASP A 18 7.98 5.33 12.60
N SER A 19 8.90 5.11 11.66
CA SER A 19 8.77 5.60 10.28
C SER A 19 7.61 4.96 9.51
N VAL A 20 7.32 3.68 9.74
CA VAL A 20 6.15 3.01 9.13
C VAL A 20 4.83 3.51 9.72
N GLU A 21 4.76 3.64 11.06
CA GLU A 21 3.58 4.18 11.73
C GLU A 21 3.33 5.65 11.30
N ALA A 22 4.37 6.47 11.23
CA ALA A 22 4.27 7.86 10.77
C ALA A 22 3.81 7.98 9.31
N ALA A 23 4.27 7.08 8.43
CA ALA A 23 3.84 7.09 7.04
C ALA A 23 2.35 6.68 6.89
N LEU A 24 1.87 5.75 7.70
CA LEU A 24 0.46 5.39 7.74
C LEU A 24 -0.42 6.52 8.29
N ASP A 25 0.04 7.21 9.33
CA ASP A 25 -0.62 8.42 9.84
C ASP A 25 -0.68 9.50 8.75
N ALA A 26 0.41 9.71 7.98
CA ALA A 26 0.43 10.64 6.86
C ALA A 26 -0.59 10.27 5.76
N LEU A 27 -0.76 8.97 5.45
CA LEU A 27 -1.80 8.53 4.52
C LEU A 27 -3.19 8.87 5.03
N TRP A 28 -3.48 8.61 6.31
CA TRP A 28 -4.77 8.95 6.94
C TRP A 28 -5.07 10.44 6.87
N ASP A 29 -4.07 11.26 7.13
CA ASP A 29 -4.20 12.70 7.26
C ASP A 29 -4.22 13.44 5.91
N ALA A 30 -3.87 12.77 4.80
CA ALA A 30 -3.90 13.37 3.47
C ALA A 30 -5.29 13.95 3.12
N TYR A 31 -5.33 15.25 2.81
CA TYR A 31 -6.56 16.00 2.60
C TYR A 31 -6.59 16.82 1.30
N ASP A 32 -5.48 16.86 0.57
CA ASP A 32 -5.34 17.48 -0.74
C ASP A 32 -4.32 16.71 -1.60
N GLU A 33 -4.11 17.16 -2.84
CA GLU A 33 -3.19 16.52 -3.78
C GLU A 33 -1.74 16.50 -3.28
N SER A 34 -1.28 17.61 -2.69
CA SER A 34 0.10 17.74 -2.20
C SER A 34 0.35 16.77 -1.07
N THR A 35 -0.50 16.80 -0.04
CA THR A 35 -0.38 15.92 1.12
C THR A 35 -0.57 14.44 0.76
N ALA A 36 -1.41 14.13 -0.22
CA ALA A 36 -1.55 12.78 -0.74
C ALA A 36 -0.27 12.27 -1.44
N ASN A 37 0.37 13.11 -2.25
CA ASN A 37 1.62 12.74 -2.93
C ASN A 37 2.77 12.57 -1.93
N ASP A 38 2.89 13.48 -0.95
CA ASP A 38 3.90 13.39 0.10
C ASP A 38 3.71 12.12 0.96
N ALA A 39 2.47 11.80 1.32
CA ALA A 39 2.15 10.61 2.11
C ALA A 39 2.39 9.30 1.32
N TYR A 40 2.04 9.29 0.03
CA TYR A 40 2.35 8.21 -0.90
C TYR A 40 3.86 7.92 -0.96
N ASP A 41 4.68 8.96 -1.18
CA ASP A 41 6.13 8.81 -1.26
C ASP A 41 6.72 8.35 0.08
N ALA A 42 6.27 8.95 1.18
CA ALA A 42 6.69 8.56 2.53
C ALA A 42 6.37 7.09 2.82
N PHE A 43 5.18 6.62 2.41
CA PHE A 43 4.78 5.24 2.59
C PHE A 43 5.62 4.26 1.76
N LEU A 44 5.85 4.54 0.47
CA LEU A 44 6.70 3.69 -0.37
C LEU A 44 8.15 3.62 0.13
N TRP A 45 8.66 4.73 0.67
CA TRP A 45 9.94 4.71 1.37
C TRP A 45 9.88 3.86 2.63
N ALA A 46 8.84 3.99 3.46
CA ALA A 46 8.73 3.27 4.74
C ALA A 46 8.68 1.75 4.57
N VAL A 47 8.01 1.24 3.54
CA VAL A 47 7.87 -0.21 3.30
C VAL A 47 8.90 -0.77 2.32
N GLY A 48 9.79 0.07 1.78
CA GLY A 48 10.58 -0.29 0.62
C GLY A 48 11.73 0.64 0.28
N ASN A 49 12.09 0.63 -1.00
CA ASN A 49 12.99 1.59 -1.62
C ASN A 49 12.29 2.13 -2.86
N ASN A 50 11.61 3.26 -2.68
CA ASN A 50 10.84 3.94 -3.73
C ASN A 50 11.72 4.22 -4.97
N HIS A 51 13.00 4.56 -4.77
CA HIS A 51 13.91 4.82 -5.87
C HIS A 51 14.29 3.57 -6.68
N ALA A 52 14.40 2.41 -6.02
CA ALA A 52 14.77 1.15 -6.67
C ALA A 52 13.55 0.35 -7.18
N GLY A 53 12.32 0.79 -6.86
CA GLY A 53 11.11 0.04 -7.16
C GLY A 53 11.05 -1.29 -6.40
N THR A 54 11.49 -1.31 -5.14
CA THR A 54 11.46 -2.53 -4.32
C THR A 54 10.73 -2.38 -3.01
N TYR A 55 10.20 -3.48 -2.47
CA TYR A 55 9.54 -3.52 -1.17
C TYR A 55 10.00 -4.69 -0.30
N TYR A 56 9.75 -4.58 1.00
CA TYR A 56 10.14 -5.55 2.01
C TYR A 56 8.89 -6.22 2.62
N PRO A 57 9.04 -7.35 3.33
CA PRO A 57 7.90 -8.09 3.89
C PRO A 57 7.00 -7.27 4.82
N VAL A 58 7.50 -6.17 5.41
CA VAL A 58 6.68 -5.21 6.17
C VAL A 58 5.47 -4.69 5.41
N VAL A 59 5.52 -4.66 4.07
CA VAL A 59 4.37 -4.34 3.22
C VAL A 59 3.16 -5.20 3.55
N LEU A 60 3.35 -6.48 3.92
CA LEU A 60 2.28 -7.40 4.29
C LEU A 60 1.69 -7.07 5.66
N GLY A 61 2.52 -6.57 6.58
CA GLY A 61 2.12 -6.19 7.93
C GLY A 61 1.23 -4.94 7.98
N VAL A 62 1.35 -4.06 6.98
CA VAL A 62 0.57 -2.80 6.91
C VAL A 62 -0.73 -2.94 6.12
N LEU A 63 -0.95 -4.02 5.37
CA LEU A 63 -2.16 -4.21 4.56
C LEU A 63 -3.47 -4.06 5.33
N PRO A 64 -3.63 -4.56 6.57
CA PRO A 64 -4.87 -4.34 7.32
C PRO A 64 -5.16 -2.86 7.56
N GLU A 65 -4.15 -2.04 7.79
CA GLU A 65 -4.31 -0.59 8.00
C GLU A 65 -4.62 0.12 6.69
N ILE A 66 -3.96 -0.27 5.59
CA ILE A 66 -4.30 0.22 4.24
C ILE A 66 -5.77 -0.09 3.92
N GLU A 67 -6.26 -1.29 4.24
CA GLU A 67 -7.67 -1.63 4.06
C GLU A 67 -8.58 -0.70 4.90
N GLN A 68 -8.19 -0.35 6.14
CA GLN A 68 -8.94 0.62 6.94
C GLN A 68 -8.97 2.02 6.31
N ILE A 69 -7.87 2.48 5.71
CA ILE A 69 -7.80 3.75 4.98
C ILE A 69 -8.73 3.71 3.76
N LEU A 70 -8.71 2.63 2.98
CA LEU A 70 -9.63 2.47 1.85
C LEU A 70 -11.10 2.49 2.28
N MET A 71 -11.41 1.91 3.45
CA MET A 71 -12.78 1.87 3.98
C MET A 71 -13.29 3.18 4.55
N ASN A 72 -12.47 3.88 5.35
CA ASN A 72 -12.96 4.99 6.19
C ASN A 72 -12.19 6.29 5.98
N GLY A 73 -11.16 6.29 5.13
CA GLY A 73 -10.39 7.47 4.78
C GLY A 73 -11.18 8.46 3.92
N LYS A 74 -10.68 9.69 3.85
CA LYS A 74 -11.18 10.70 2.91
C LYS A 74 -10.64 10.41 1.51
N ALA A 75 -11.22 11.03 0.49
CA ALA A 75 -10.84 10.79 -0.91
C ALA A 75 -9.33 10.93 -1.18
N TRP A 76 -8.64 11.90 -0.59
CA TRP A 76 -7.19 12.06 -0.79
C TRP A 76 -6.36 10.99 -0.08
N ALA A 77 -6.73 10.59 1.13
CA ALA A 77 -6.16 9.44 1.83
C ALA A 77 -6.35 8.13 1.05
N GLN A 78 -7.57 7.89 0.57
CA GLN A 78 -7.91 6.73 -0.25
C GLN A 78 -7.11 6.72 -1.55
N ARG A 79 -6.98 7.88 -2.22
CA ARG A 79 -6.15 8.04 -3.41
C ARG A 79 -4.70 7.64 -3.12
N ALA A 80 -4.06 8.24 -2.12
CA ALA A 80 -2.66 7.97 -1.78
C ALA A 80 -2.40 6.49 -1.46
N ALA A 81 -3.32 5.86 -0.72
CA ALA A 81 -3.26 4.43 -0.44
C ALA A 81 -3.37 3.58 -1.73
N MET A 82 -4.28 3.92 -2.64
CA MET A 82 -4.42 3.18 -3.90
C MET A 82 -3.24 3.35 -4.85
N GLU A 83 -2.71 4.57 -5.01
CA GLU A 83 -1.49 4.83 -5.79
C GLU A 83 -0.32 3.99 -5.25
N SER A 84 -0.18 3.91 -3.93
CA SER A 84 0.84 3.07 -3.29
C SER A 84 0.67 1.59 -3.66
N LEU A 85 -0.56 1.09 -3.63
CA LEU A 85 -0.87 -0.31 -3.98
C LEU A 85 -0.68 -0.59 -5.47
N ILE A 86 -0.93 0.38 -6.35
CA ILE A 86 -0.66 0.25 -7.79
C ILE A 86 0.83 0.02 -8.02
N ASP A 87 1.69 0.83 -7.41
CA ASP A 87 3.13 0.67 -7.58
C ASP A 87 3.65 -0.61 -6.94
N LEU A 88 3.25 -0.90 -5.70
CA LEU A 88 3.64 -2.12 -4.99
C LEU A 88 3.18 -3.39 -5.72
N GLY A 89 1.97 -3.38 -6.29
CA GLY A 89 1.39 -4.54 -6.98
C GLY A 89 1.82 -4.68 -8.45
N GLY A 90 2.15 -3.57 -9.11
CA GLY A 90 2.32 -3.52 -10.56
C GLY A 90 3.76 -3.29 -11.03
N SER A 91 4.45 -2.30 -10.46
CA SER A 91 5.75 -1.86 -10.93
C SER A 91 6.92 -2.33 -10.05
N PHE A 92 6.67 -2.55 -8.76
CA PHE A 92 7.71 -2.92 -7.80
C PHE A 92 7.88 -4.44 -7.66
N ALA A 93 9.01 -4.84 -7.09
CA ALA A 93 9.32 -6.23 -6.75
C ALA A 93 9.81 -6.36 -5.29
N PRO A 94 9.76 -7.57 -4.69
CA PRO A 94 10.46 -7.79 -3.43
C PRO A 94 11.94 -7.42 -3.56
N ALA A 95 12.52 -6.81 -2.52
CA ALA A 95 13.95 -6.58 -2.46
C ALA A 95 14.73 -7.92 -2.50
N GLU A 96 15.94 -7.91 -3.06
CA GLU A 96 16.76 -9.12 -3.19
C GLU A 96 16.95 -9.82 -1.83
N GLY A 97 16.63 -11.11 -1.77
CA GLY A 97 16.70 -11.91 -0.53
C GLY A 97 15.43 -11.84 0.32
N TYR A 98 14.42 -11.08 -0.09
CA TYR A 98 13.14 -10.92 0.60
C TYR A 98 11.94 -11.38 -0.23
N ASP A 99 12.17 -12.20 -1.26
CA ASP A 99 11.13 -12.79 -2.11
C ASP A 99 10.12 -13.64 -1.32
N THR A 100 10.56 -14.20 -0.18
CA THR A 100 9.74 -15.04 0.69
C THR A 100 9.76 -14.57 2.14
N TYR A 101 8.64 -14.73 2.82
CA TYR A 101 8.51 -14.49 4.26
C TYR A 101 7.68 -15.62 4.88
N LEU A 102 8.21 -16.24 5.94
CA LEU A 102 7.62 -17.41 6.60
C LEU A 102 7.27 -18.56 5.63
N GLY A 103 8.05 -18.72 4.55
CA GLY A 103 7.89 -19.78 3.56
C GLY A 103 6.85 -19.51 2.47
N ALA A 104 6.25 -18.32 2.44
CA ALA A 104 5.34 -17.89 1.37
C ALA A 104 5.96 -16.76 0.53
N SER A 105 5.60 -16.68 -0.75
CA SER A 105 6.00 -15.57 -1.63
C SER A 105 5.38 -14.26 -1.15
N VAL A 106 6.21 -13.24 -0.94
CA VAL A 106 5.74 -11.91 -0.52
C VAL A 106 4.88 -11.30 -1.61
N LYS A 107 5.33 -11.40 -2.87
CA LYS A 107 4.57 -10.89 -4.02
C LYS A 107 3.21 -11.55 -4.13
N GLU A 108 3.13 -12.88 -4.15
CA GLU A 108 1.85 -13.58 -4.30
C GLU A 108 0.90 -13.27 -3.13
N THR A 109 1.43 -13.12 -1.91
CA THR A 109 0.63 -12.75 -0.73
C THR A 109 0.09 -11.32 -0.83
N LEU A 110 0.90 -10.38 -1.32
CA LEU A 110 0.46 -9.00 -1.59
C LEU A 110 -0.66 -8.99 -2.64
N LEU A 111 -0.48 -9.68 -3.76
CA LEU A 111 -1.45 -9.72 -4.84
C LEU A 111 -2.77 -10.39 -4.42
N ALA A 112 -2.69 -11.51 -3.68
CA ALA A 112 -3.86 -12.15 -3.11
C ALA A 112 -4.65 -11.19 -2.18
N SER A 113 -3.93 -10.34 -1.44
CA SER A 113 -4.55 -9.33 -0.59
C SER A 113 -5.22 -8.23 -1.43
N LEU A 114 -4.59 -7.75 -2.50
CA LEU A 114 -5.21 -6.81 -3.45
C LEU A 114 -6.50 -7.39 -4.04
N HIS A 115 -6.48 -8.64 -4.50
CA HIS A 115 -7.68 -9.33 -4.98
C HIS A 115 -8.77 -9.39 -3.91
N SER A 116 -8.42 -9.64 -2.64
CA SER A 116 -9.40 -9.66 -1.54
C SER A 116 -10.03 -8.30 -1.27
N MET A 117 -9.29 -7.20 -1.53
CA MET A 117 -9.77 -5.82 -1.38
C MET A 117 -10.61 -5.34 -2.58
N ARG A 118 -10.58 -6.06 -3.71
CA ARG A 118 -11.26 -5.69 -4.97
C ARG A 118 -12.72 -5.22 -4.79
N PRO A 119 -13.60 -5.90 -4.03
CA PRO A 119 -14.99 -5.45 -3.88
C PRO A 119 -15.11 -4.07 -3.25
N ARG A 120 -14.18 -3.70 -2.36
CA ARG A 120 -14.16 -2.38 -1.70
C ARG A 120 -13.67 -1.31 -2.65
N ILE A 121 -12.59 -1.60 -3.38
CA ILE A 121 -12.01 -0.67 -4.37
C ILE A 121 -13.05 -0.36 -5.48
N ALA A 122 -13.83 -1.37 -5.89
CA ALA A 122 -14.92 -1.20 -6.85
C ALA A 122 -15.99 -0.18 -6.41
N LEU A 123 -16.20 0.02 -5.10
CA LEU A 123 -17.13 1.04 -4.61
C LEU A 123 -16.57 2.46 -4.80
N LEU A 124 -15.24 2.62 -4.67
CA LEU A 124 -14.55 3.90 -4.81
C LEU A 124 -14.45 4.36 -6.28
N ALA A 125 -14.41 3.42 -7.22
CA ALA A 125 -14.34 3.69 -8.65
C ALA A 125 -15.59 4.38 -9.23
N ASN A 126 -16.74 4.31 -8.55
CA ASN A 126 -18.01 4.88 -9.04
C ASN A 126 -18.21 6.36 -8.67
N GLY A 127 -17.26 6.97 -7.95
CA GLY A 127 -17.34 8.37 -7.52
C GLY A 127 -16.84 9.38 -8.56
N ALA A 128 -16.95 10.67 -8.24
CA ALA A 128 -16.30 11.78 -8.95
C ALA A 128 -15.21 12.45 -8.11
N ASP A 129 -14.87 11.85 -6.97
CA ASP A 129 -13.89 12.37 -6.02
C ASP A 129 -12.46 12.03 -6.45
N ALA A 130 -11.48 12.62 -5.76
CA ALA A 130 -10.05 12.51 -6.07
C ALA A 130 -9.52 11.06 -6.16
N CYS A 131 -10.20 10.09 -5.54
CA CYS A 131 -9.78 8.69 -5.51
C CYS A 131 -10.28 7.84 -6.70
N ALA A 132 -11.29 8.31 -7.44
CA ALA A 132 -12.01 7.46 -8.39
C ALA A 132 -11.13 6.95 -9.53
N LYS A 133 -10.22 7.80 -10.05
CA LYS A 133 -9.27 7.41 -11.11
C LYS A 133 -8.33 6.31 -10.65
N SER A 134 -7.70 6.48 -9.48
CA SER A 134 -6.79 5.49 -8.91
C SER A 134 -7.50 4.19 -8.54
N ALA A 135 -8.78 4.25 -8.15
CA ALA A 135 -9.59 3.05 -7.94
C ALA A 135 -9.81 2.26 -9.23
N ILE A 136 -10.06 2.94 -10.36
CA ILE A 136 -10.19 2.28 -11.67
C ILE A 136 -8.86 1.62 -12.07
N GLU A 137 -7.75 2.35 -11.97
CA GLU A 137 -6.43 1.84 -12.33
C GLU A 137 -6.01 0.64 -11.46
N LEU A 138 -6.29 0.69 -10.16
CA LEU A 138 -6.01 -0.44 -9.28
C LEU A 138 -6.90 -1.67 -9.60
N LEU A 139 -8.15 -1.46 -10.03
CA LEU A 139 -9.01 -2.57 -10.48
C LEU A 139 -8.51 -3.18 -11.79
N GLU A 140 -8.06 -2.35 -12.74
CA GLU A 140 -7.44 -2.83 -13.98
C GLU A 140 -6.20 -3.68 -13.67
N LEU A 141 -5.33 -3.20 -12.78
CA LEU A 141 -4.17 -3.97 -12.31
C LEU A 141 -4.58 -5.32 -11.69
N ILE A 142 -5.59 -5.32 -10.81
CA ILE A 142 -6.08 -6.54 -10.17
C ILE A 142 -6.65 -7.52 -11.21
N ASP A 143 -7.42 -7.02 -12.19
CA ASP A 143 -8.07 -7.85 -13.19
C ASP A 143 -7.07 -8.42 -14.22
N ASP A 144 -6.01 -7.68 -14.55
CA ASP A 144 -4.93 -8.14 -15.43
C ASP A 144 -4.06 -9.24 -14.81
N GLN A 145 -3.99 -9.30 -13.48
CA GLN A 145 -3.17 -10.26 -12.74
C GLN A 145 -3.84 -11.63 -12.51
N THR A 146 -4.75 -12.02 -13.39
CA THR A 146 -5.42 -13.34 -13.37
C THR A 146 -4.50 -14.48 -12.88
N PRO A 147 -4.89 -15.24 -11.84
CA PRO A 147 -4.22 -16.47 -11.46
C PRO A 147 -4.18 -17.52 -12.58
#